data_AF-A0A6P0KYQ6-F1
#
_entry.id   AF-A0A6P0KYQ6-F1
#
_cell.length_a   1.000
_cell.length_b   1.000
_cell.length_c   1.000
_cell.angle_alpha   90.00
_cell.angle_beta   90.00
_cell.angle_gamma   90.00
#
_symmetry.space_group_name_H-M   'P 1'
#
loop_
_entity.id
_entity.type
_entity.pdbx_description
1 polymer ?
#
loop_
_entity_poly.entity_id
_entity_poly.type
_entity_poly.pdbx_seq_one_letter_code
_entity_poly.pdbx_strand_id
1 'polypeptide(L)' 'MRGHKRGITSMSFSLDGKILATASKDFTVRLWSVEGNLYWSHQSLVPYFSR' A
#
# COMPACT_ATOMS: atom_id res chain seq x y z
N MET A 1 14.50 0.00 -12.08
CA MET A 1 14.06 1.32 -12.58
C MET A 1 12.54 1.54 -12.50
N ARG A 2 11.83 0.88 -11.58
CA ARG A 2 10.36 1.03 -11.44
C ARG A 2 10.07 1.83 -10.17
N GLY A 3 9.95 3.14 -10.32
CA GLY A 3 9.72 4.07 -9.21
C GLY A 3 9.95 5.53 -9.63
N HIS A 4 9.68 6.45 -8.70
CA HIS A 4 10.05 7.85 -8.88
C HIS A 4 11.57 8.04 -8.88
N LYS A 5 12.06 9.00 -9.66
CA LYS A 5 13.50 9.32 -9.76
C LYS A 5 13.97 10.24 -8.63
N ARG A 6 13.04 10.85 -7.89
CA ARG A 6 13.27 11.75 -6.77
C ARG A 6 12.23 11.51 -5.66
N GLY A 7 12.41 12.17 -4.52
CA GLY A 7 11.53 12.03 -3.37
C GLY A 7 10.06 12.32 -3.69
N ILE A 8 9.18 11.47 -3.17
CA ILE A 8 7.72 11.65 -3.19
C ILE A 8 7.37 12.81 -2.26
N THR A 9 6.49 13.69 -2.70
CA THR A 9 6.02 14.86 -1.94
C THR A 9 4.59 14.72 -1.47
N SER A 10 3.79 13.88 -2.13
CA SER A 10 2.40 13.64 -1.77
C SER A 10 1.95 12.25 -2.20
N MET A 11 1.01 11.68 -1.44
CA MET A 11 0.35 10.41 -1.76
C MET A 11 -1.13 10.48 -1.41
N SER A 12 -1.96 9.83 -2.22
CA SER A 12 -3.41 9.75 -1.98
C SER A 12 -3.97 8.43 -2.49
N PHE A 13 -4.91 7.85 -1.77
CA PHE A 13 -5.65 6.66 -2.18
C PHE A 13 -6.97 7.04 -2.83
N SER A 14 -7.41 6.23 -3.80
CA SER A 14 -8.81 6.26 -4.23
C SER A 14 -9.72 5.78 -3.08
N LEU A 15 -10.96 6.26 -3.07
CA LEU A 15 -11.93 5.91 -2.03
C LEU A 15 -12.22 4.40 -1.96
N ASP A 16 -12.12 3.71 -3.10
CA ASP A 16 -12.29 2.26 -3.22
C ASP A 16 -10.99 1.46 -2.92
N GLY A 17 -9.88 2.15 -2.60
CA GLY A 17 -8.60 1.54 -2.26
C GLY A 17 -7.87 0.83 -3.41
N LYS A 18 -8.40 0.87 -4.64
CA LYS A 18 -7.83 0.15 -5.79
C LYS A 18 -6.68 0.88 -6.46
N ILE A 19 -6.56 2.18 -6.24
CA ILE A 19 -5.56 3.04 -6.89
C ILE A 19 -4.82 3.84 -5.82
N LEU A 20 -3.50 3.81 -5.88
CA LEU A 20 -2.63 4.74 -5.16
C LEU A 20 -2.05 5.75 -6.15
N ALA A 21 -2.19 7.04 -5.87
CA ALA A 21 -1.54 8.11 -6.60
C ALA A 21 -0.34 8.65 -5.80
N THR A 22 0.81 8.81 -6.45
CA THR A 22 2.01 9.40 -5.86
C THR A 22 2.54 10.54 -6.72
N ALA A 23 2.86 11.68 -6.10
CA ALA A 23 3.50 12.83 -6.75
C ALA A 23 4.93 13.00 -6.25
N SER A 24 5.87 13.36 -7.13
CA SER A 24 7.30 13.46 -6.81
C SER A 24 7.94 14.74 -7.32
N LYS A 25 9.08 15.11 -6.70
CA LYS A 25 10.00 16.15 -7.19
C LYS A 25 10.64 15.82 -8.53
N ASP A 26 10.39 14.64 -9.09
CA ASP A 26 10.75 14.28 -10.46
C ASP A 26 9.77 14.83 -11.52
N PHE A 27 8.81 15.67 -11.09
CA PHE A 27 7.79 16.30 -11.93
C PHE A 27 6.81 15.30 -12.55
N THR A 28 6.66 14.12 -11.96
CA THR A 28 5.69 13.11 -12.40
C THR A 28 4.70 12.76 -11.30
N VAL A 29 3.50 12.38 -11.74
CA VAL A 29 2.51 11.66 -10.93
C VAL A 29 2.44 10.24 -11.47
N ARG A 30 2.42 9.26 -10.58
CA ARG A 30 2.28 7.84 -10.92
C ARG A 30 1.03 7.26 -10.25
N LEU A 31 0.33 6.42 -11.00
CA LEU A 31 -0.81 5.65 -10.51
C LEU A 31 -0.38 4.19 -10.37
N TRP A 32 -0.74 3.59 -9.25
CA TRP A 32 -0.44 2.21 -8.92
C TRP A 32 -1.76 1.48 -8.69
N SER A 33 -1.98 0.40 -9.46
CA SER A 33 -3.07 -0.53 -9.17
C SER A 33 -2.71 -1.31 -7.91
N VAL A 34 -3.56 -1.25 -6.90
CA VAL A 34 -3.44 -1.99 -5.65
C VAL A 34 -4.30 -3.24 -5.80
N GLU A 35 -3.74 -4.26 -6.45
CA GLU A 35 -4.32 -5.59 -6.44
C GLU A 35 -3.99 -6.23 -5.09
N GLY A 36 -4.92 -6.08 -4.15
CA GLY A 36 -4.74 -6.53 -2.77
C GLY A 36 -4.70 -8.05 -2.68
N ASN A 37 -3.50 -8.63 -2.59
CA ASN A 37 -3.33 -9.86 -1.81
C ASN A 37 -3.24 -9.44 -0.34
N LEU A 38 -4.37 -9.53 0.36
CA LEU A 38 -4.47 -9.23 1.78
C LEU A 38 -3.69 -10.28 2.57
N TYR A 39 -2.41 -10.03 2.87
CA TYR A 39 -1.58 -10.96 3.66
C TYR A 39 -1.72 -10.78 5.18
N TRP A 40 -2.64 -9.93 5.65
CA TRP A 40 -2.94 -9.88 7.08
C TRP A 40 -3.84 -11.06 7.47
N SER A 41 -3.23 -12.24 7.51
CA SER A 41 -3.62 -13.28 8.45
C SER A 41 -3.04 -12.86 9.80
N HIS A 42 -3.87 -12.30 10.68
CA HIS A 42 -3.59 -12.38 12.09
C HIS A 42 -3.66 -13.88 12.42
N GLN A 43 -2.53 -14.56 12.43
CA GLN A 43 -2.44 -15.89 13.01
C GLN A 43 -2.64 -15.72 14.52
N SER A 44 -3.91 -15.63 14.93
CA SER A 44 -4.31 -15.94 16.30
C SER A 44 -3.98 -17.41 16.53
N LEU A 45 -2.76 -17.69 16.98
CA LEU A 45 -2.51 -18.88 17.78
C LEU A 45 -3.00 -18.59 19.19
N VAL A 46 -4.32 -18.67 19.37
CA VAL A 46 -4.87 -19.00 20.69
C VAL A 46 -5.72 -20.27 20.59
N PRO A 47 -5.10 -21.46 20.56
CA PRO A 47 -5.75 -22.63 21.11
C PRO A 47 -5.56 -22.62 22.64
N TYR A 48 -6.69 -22.51 23.33
CA TYR A 48 -6.96 -22.83 24.73
C TYR A 48 -6.00 -23.84 25.41
N PHE A 49 -5.65 -23.57 26.68
CA PHE A 49 -5.50 -24.55 27.78
C PHE A 49 -5.73 -23.77 29.10
N SER A 50 -6.92 -23.78 29.69
CA SER A 50 -7.38 -24.69 30.76
C SER A 50 -6.33 -25.04 31.84
N ARG A 51 -6.24 -24.21 32.89
CA ARG A 51 -6.49 -24.61 34.30
C ARG A 51 -6.55 -23.38 35.20
#